data_AF-A0A0M4LYB6-F1
#
_entry.id   AF-A0A0M4LYB6-F1
#
_cell.length_a   1.000
_cell.length_b   1.000
_cell.length_c   1.000
_cell.angle_alpha   90.00
_cell.angle_beta   90.00
_cell.angle_gamma   90.00
#
_symmetry.space_group_name_H-M   'P 1'
#
loop_
_entity.id
_entity.type
_entity.pdbx_description
1 polymer ?
#
loop_
_entity_poly.entity_id
_entity_poly.type
_entity_poly.pdbx_seq_one_letter_code
_entity_poly.pdbx_strand_id
1 'polypeptide(L)'
;MARPVTVPPLEYFPNWPDRKGADTARVLDDPHVEAVRLAIVRLYAEREARGLSWRQLDELTSVNYATLRKMVTGEQWPRAEHIAACELSLGIQLWPALEVVRQSLAKYQR
;
A
#
# COMPACT_ATOMS: atom_id res chain seq x y z
N MET A 1 -19.75 9.98 20.70
CA MET A 1 -18.33 9.56 20.65
C MET A 1 -17.69 10.18 19.42
N ALA A 2 -16.57 10.88 19.56
CA ALA A 2 -15.84 11.42 18.40
C ALA A 2 -15.30 10.25 17.56
N ARG A 3 -15.44 10.34 16.23
CA ARG A 3 -14.89 9.34 15.32
C ARG A 3 -13.36 9.35 15.47
N PRO A 4 -12.70 8.19 15.69
CA PRO A 4 -11.24 8.15 15.67
C PRO A 4 -10.77 8.67 14.31
N VAL A 5 -9.94 9.70 14.33
CA VAL A 5 -9.34 10.29 13.13
C VAL A 5 -8.31 9.29 12.64
N THR A 6 -8.56 8.66 11.50
CA THR A 6 -7.55 7.85 10.84
C THR A 6 -6.54 8.79 10.21
N VAL A 7 -5.35 8.87 10.82
CA VAL A 7 -4.22 9.63 10.28
C VAL A 7 -3.72 8.92 9.00
N PRO A 8 -3.56 9.62 7.87
CA PRO A 8 -3.19 9.02 6.59
C PRO A 8 -1.71 8.57 6.57
N PRO A 9 -1.35 7.60 5.71
CA PRO A 9 0.02 7.11 5.60
C PRO A 9 1.06 8.22 5.40
N LEU A 10 0.78 9.22 4.54
CA LEU A 10 1.71 10.28 4.20
C LEU A 10 2.09 11.17 5.41
N GLU A 11 1.21 11.28 6.40
CA GLU A 11 1.48 12.02 7.64
C GLU A 11 2.42 11.25 8.57
N TYR A 12 2.37 9.92 8.52
CA TYR A 12 3.33 9.07 9.24
C TYR A 12 4.65 8.87 8.49
N PHE A 13 4.58 8.79 7.17
CA PHE A 13 5.64 8.40 6.24
C PHE A 13 5.68 9.38 5.06
N PRO A 14 6.43 10.50 5.16
CA PRO A 14 6.42 11.58 4.17
C PRO A 14 6.83 11.17 2.75
N ASN A 15 7.47 10.02 2.58
CA ASN A 15 7.93 9.54 1.27
C ASN A 15 7.09 8.38 0.72
N TRP A 16 5.92 8.11 1.32
CA TRP A 16 5.06 7.01 0.90
C TRP A 16 4.80 6.98 -0.61
N PRO A 17 4.84 5.80 -1.27
CA PRO A 17 5.13 4.48 -0.72
C PRO A 17 6.64 4.14 -0.78
N ASP A 18 7.45 5.07 -1.27
CA ASP A 18 8.89 4.96 -1.42
C ASP A 18 9.60 5.00 -0.07
N ARG A 19 10.67 4.21 0.04
CA ARG A 19 11.48 4.16 1.28
C ARG A 19 12.46 5.31 1.29
N LYS A 20 12.49 6.09 2.38
CA LYS A 20 13.69 6.86 2.76
C LYS A 20 14.08 6.53 4.20
N GLY A 21 15.39 6.56 4.49
CA GLY A 21 15.96 6.08 5.75
C GLY A 21 15.38 6.73 7.02
N ALA A 22 14.78 7.91 6.91
CA ALA A 22 14.11 8.60 8.02
C ALA A 22 12.85 7.87 8.55
N ASP A 23 12.26 6.98 7.75
CA ASP A 23 10.99 6.30 8.07
C ASP A 23 11.20 4.97 8.84
N THR A 24 12.46 4.56 9.03
CA THR A 24 12.88 3.23 9.51
C THR A 24 12.39 2.89 10.91
N ALA A 25 12.52 3.81 11.88
CA ALA A 25 12.14 3.56 13.27
C ALA A 25 10.63 3.30 13.42
N ARG A 26 9.80 4.09 12.73
CA ARG A 26 8.33 3.96 12.77
C ARG A 26 7.85 2.64 12.17
N VAL A 27 8.49 2.16 11.11
CA VAL A 27 8.15 0.88 10.48
C VAL A 27 8.48 -0.31 11.38
N LEU A 28 9.53 -0.21 12.21
CA LEU A 28 9.88 -1.24 13.20
C LEU A 28 8.89 -1.31 14.36
N ASP A 29 8.37 -0.17 14.80
CA ASP A 29 7.35 -0.09 15.85
C ASP A 29 5.98 -0.59 15.37
N ASP A 30 5.66 -0.38 14.09
CA ASP A 30 4.39 -0.77 13.47
C ASP A 30 4.56 -1.74 12.27
N PRO A 31 4.90 -3.02 12.50
CA PRO A 31 5.11 -4.03 11.44
C PRO A 31 3.96 -4.20 10.45
N HIS A 32 2.73 -3.94 10.90
CA HIS A 32 1.53 -4.05 10.07
C HIS A 32 1.54 -3.00 8.95
N VAL A 33 2.12 -1.82 9.18
CA VAL A 33 2.27 -0.79 8.16
C VAL A 33 3.14 -1.28 7.01
N GLU A 34 4.21 -2.02 7.29
CA GLU A 34 5.09 -2.55 6.25
C GLU A 34 4.35 -3.51 5.33
N ALA A 35 3.43 -4.32 5.88
CA ALA A 35 2.58 -5.20 5.07
C ALA A 35 1.69 -4.39 4.10
N VAL A 36 1.06 -3.31 4.59
CA VAL A 36 0.26 -2.37 3.77
C VAL A 36 1.12 -1.71 2.70
N ARG A 37 2.28 -1.19 3.08
CA ARG A 37 3.21 -0.54 2.15
C ARG A 37 3.64 -1.49 1.05
N LEU A 38 3.99 -2.74 1.38
CA LEU A 38 4.38 -3.76 0.40
C LEU A 38 3.24 -4.09 -0.57
N ALA A 39 2.00 -4.18 -0.10
CA ALA A 39 0.84 -4.39 -0.97
C ALA A 39 0.65 -3.22 -1.95
N ILE A 40 0.80 -1.97 -1.48
CA ILE A 40 0.70 -0.78 -2.33
C ILE A 40 1.84 -0.70 -3.35
N VAL A 41 3.08 -0.99 -2.95
CA VAL A 41 4.22 -1.06 -3.87
C VAL A 41 3.98 -2.12 -4.95
N ARG A 42 3.45 -3.28 -4.57
CA ARG A 42 3.15 -4.35 -5.52
C ARG A 42 2.04 -3.96 -6.49
N LEU A 43 0.99 -3.30 -6.01
CA LEU A 43 -0.08 -2.76 -6.86
C LEU A 43 0.47 -1.74 -7.87
N TYR A 44 1.33 -0.82 -7.41
CA TYR A 44 1.95 0.17 -8.28
C TYR A 44 2.86 -0.47 -9.33
N ALA A 45 3.70 -1.43 -8.92
CA ALA A 45 4.58 -2.17 -9.82
C ALA A 45 3.79 -2.99 -10.86
N GLU A 46 2.71 -3.65 -10.45
CA GLU A 46 1.86 -4.43 -11.37
C GLU A 46 1.18 -3.51 -12.39
N ARG A 47 0.67 -2.36 -11.96
CA ARG A 47 0.07 -1.37 -12.85
C ARG A 47 1.07 -0.92 -13.92
N GLU A 48 2.28 -0.56 -13.51
CA GLU A 48 3.36 -0.14 -14.42
C GLU A 48 3.77 -1.27 -15.36
N ALA A 49 3.95 -2.49 -14.85
CA ALA A 49 4.33 -3.66 -15.65
C ALA A 49 3.29 -3.99 -16.75
N ARG A 50 2.00 -3.76 -16.48
CA ARG A 50 0.92 -3.94 -17.45
C ARG A 50 0.66 -2.71 -18.32
N GLY A 51 1.37 -1.61 -18.12
CA GLY A 51 1.14 -0.34 -18.84
C GLY A 51 -0.25 0.26 -18.59
N LEU A 52 -0.87 -0.02 -17.45
CA LEU A 52 -2.23 0.42 -17.15
C LEU A 52 -2.23 1.85 -16.58
N SER A 53 -3.13 2.68 -17.09
CA SER A 53 -3.50 3.93 -16.44
C SER A 53 -4.36 3.69 -15.19
N TRP A 54 -4.44 4.68 -14.29
CA TRP A 54 -5.33 4.60 -13.13
C TRP A 54 -6.81 4.47 -13.52
N ARG A 55 -7.22 5.00 -14.67
CA ARG A 55 -8.60 4.87 -15.17
C ARG A 55 -8.89 3.45 -15.67
N GLN A 56 -7.95 2.84 -16.39
CA GLN A 56 -8.10 1.44 -16.79
C GLN A 56 -8.13 0.52 -15.57
N LEU A 57 -7.34 0.82 -14.54
CA LEU A 57 -7.35 0.06 -13.30
C LEU A 57 -8.69 0.20 -12.55
N ASP A 58 -9.29 1.39 -12.56
CA ASP A 58 -10.65 1.62 -12.05
C ASP A 58 -11.67 0.76 -12.79
N GLU A 59 -11.68 0.81 -14.12
CA GLU A 59 -12.57 -0.01 -14.97
C GLU A 59 -12.45 -1.52 -14.69
N LEU A 60 -11.22 -2.01 -14.45
CA LEU A 60 -10.97 -3.43 -14.18
C LEU A 60 -11.37 -3.85 -12.76
N THR A 61 -11.09 -3.00 -11.76
CA THR A 61 -11.23 -3.35 -10.33
C THR A 61 -12.54 -2.85 -9.72
N SER A 62 -13.24 -1.95 -10.40
CA SER A 62 -14.35 -1.16 -9.86
C SER A 62 -13.97 -0.32 -8.64
N VAL A 63 -12.67 -0.11 -8.39
CA VAL A 63 -12.16 0.78 -7.35
C VAL A 63 -11.87 2.13 -7.98
N ASN A 64 -12.61 3.16 -7.56
CA ASN A 64 -12.49 4.50 -8.11
C ASN A 64 -11.03 4.96 -8.26
N TYR A 65 -10.67 5.51 -9.41
CA TYR A 65 -9.29 5.90 -9.73
C TYR A 65 -8.72 6.91 -8.72
N ALA A 66 -9.55 7.80 -8.15
CA ALA A 66 -9.10 8.75 -7.15
C ALA A 66 -8.77 8.04 -5.83
N THR A 67 -9.52 6.99 -5.47
CA THR A 67 -9.20 6.12 -4.33
C THR A 67 -7.91 5.35 -4.58
N LEU A 68 -7.74 4.73 -5.76
CA LEU A 68 -6.49 4.06 -6.15
C LEU A 68 -5.28 4.99 -6.02
N ARG A 69 -5.40 6.21 -6.56
CA ARG A 69 -4.35 7.22 -6.48
C ARG A 69 -4.05 7.62 -5.03
N LYS A 70 -5.07 7.89 -4.22
CA LYS A 70 -4.92 8.26 -2.80
C LYS A 70 -4.23 7.19 -1.96
N MET A 71 -4.50 5.92 -2.25
CA MET A 71 -3.82 4.80 -1.58
C MET A 71 -2.32 4.78 -1.92
N VAL A 72 -1.99 5.04 -3.18
CA VAL A 72 -0.61 5.05 -3.65
C VAL A 72 0.14 6.30 -3.19
N THR A 73 -0.50 7.47 -3.15
CA THR A 73 0.13 8.72 -2.65
C THR A 73 0.13 8.81 -1.12
N GLY A 74 -0.50 7.87 -0.42
CA GLY A 74 -0.56 7.85 1.04
C GLY A 74 -1.53 8.88 1.63
N GLU A 75 -2.41 9.47 0.81
CA GLU A 75 -3.51 10.32 1.28
C GLU A 75 -4.63 9.52 1.94
N GLN A 76 -4.66 8.20 1.75
CA GLN A 76 -5.65 7.31 2.34
C GLN A 76 -5.08 5.91 2.57
N TRP A 77 -5.45 5.28 3.69
CA TRP A 77 -5.21 3.84 3.86
C TRP A 77 -6.06 3.01 2.88
N PRO A 78 -5.50 1.92 2.30
CA PRO A 78 -6.31 0.93 1.63
C PRO A 78 -7.23 0.24 2.63
N ARG A 79 -8.44 -0.07 2.17
CA ARG A 79 -9.34 -0.97 2.88
C ARG A 79 -9.17 -2.38 2.33
N ALA A 80 -9.53 -3.38 3.13
CA ALA A 80 -9.42 -4.78 2.72
C ALA A 80 -10.17 -5.05 1.41
N GLU A 81 -11.33 -4.42 1.23
CA GLU A 81 -12.17 -4.53 0.03
C GLU A 81 -11.46 -3.97 -1.21
N HIS A 82 -10.70 -2.88 -1.09
CA HIS A 82 -9.94 -2.32 -2.21
C HIS A 82 -8.84 -3.27 -2.67
N ILE A 83 -8.13 -3.89 -1.71
CA ILE A 83 -7.06 -4.84 -2.03
C ILE A 83 -7.64 -6.10 -2.64
N ALA A 84 -8.70 -6.67 -2.05
CA ALA A 84 -9.36 -7.86 -2.57
C ALA A 84 -9.91 -7.65 -4.00
N ALA A 85 -10.53 -6.49 -4.27
CA ALA A 85 -11.00 -6.15 -5.61
C ALA A 85 -9.84 -6.10 -6.63
N CYS A 86 -8.71 -5.50 -6.25
CA CYS A 86 -7.53 -5.48 -7.10
C CYS A 86 -6.94 -6.88 -7.33
N GLU A 87 -6.84 -7.71 -6.28
CA GLU A 87 -6.32 -9.07 -6.38
C GLU A 87 -7.16 -9.94 -7.32
N LEU A 88 -8.48 -9.91 -7.16
CA LEU A 88 -9.41 -10.69 -7.98
C LEU A 88 -9.39 -10.26 -9.45
N SER A 89 -9.43 -8.95 -9.73
CA SER A 89 -9.45 -8.45 -11.11
C SER A 89 -8.11 -8.56 -11.82
N LEU A 90 -6.99 -8.43 -11.09
CA LEU A 90 -5.66 -8.55 -11.69
C LEU A 90 -5.15 -10.00 -11.72
N GLY A 91 -5.76 -10.91 -10.95
CA GLY A 91 -5.31 -12.30 -10.84
C GLY A 91 -3.95 -12.42 -10.14
N ILE A 92 -3.67 -11.56 -9.17
CA ILE A 92 -2.41 -11.53 -8.42
C ILE A 92 -2.67 -11.48 -6.92
N GLN A 93 -1.68 -11.90 -6.14
CA GLN A 93 -1.68 -11.70 -4.69
C GLN A 93 -0.93 -10.41 -4.35
N LEU A 94 -1.62 -9.41 -3.81
CA LEU A 94 -1.07 -8.15 -3.32
C LEU A 94 -0.62 -8.28 -1.88
N TRP A 95 -1.42 -8.91 -1.02
CA TRP A 95 -1.05 -9.09 0.38
C TRP A 95 0.20 -9.98 0.51
N PRO A 96 1.30 -9.50 1.12
CA PRO A 96 2.52 -10.27 1.21
C PRO A 96 2.34 -11.41 2.22
N ALA A 97 3.03 -12.52 1.97
CA ALA A 97 3.19 -13.54 2.99
C ALA A 97 3.93 -12.95 4.22
N LEU A 98 3.62 -13.47 5.41
CA LEU A 98 4.22 -13.00 6.67
C LEU A 98 5.75 -13.01 6.64
N GLU A 99 6.34 -14.02 6.00
CA GLU A 99 7.79 -14.15 5.86
C GLU A 99 8.40 -13.02 5.03
N VAL A 100 7.71 -12.56 3.98
CA VAL A 100 8.16 -11.41 3.16
C VAL A 100 8.18 -10.13 4.00
N VAL A 101 7.18 -9.95 4.87
CA VAL A 101 7.13 -8.80 5.79
C VAL A 101 8.31 -8.87 6.77
N ARG A 102 8.54 -10.02 7.40
CA ARG A 102 9.65 -10.22 8.34
C ARG A 102 11.01 -9.98 7.70
N GLN A 103 11.23 -10.50 6.50
CA GLN A 103 12.47 -10.27 5.74
C GLN A 103 12.64 -8.80 5.36
N SER A 104 11.55 -8.11 5.02
CA SER A 104 11.60 -6.67 4.78
C SER A 104 11.98 -5.91 6.03
N LEU A 105 11.40 -6.26 7.18
CA LEU A 105 11.68 -5.64 8.47
C LEU A 105 13.12 -5.87 8.94
N ALA A 106 13.66 -7.07 8.74
CA ALA A 106 15.04 -7.40 9.10
C ALA A 106 16.08 -6.54 8.36
N LYS A 107 15.76 -5.98 7.19
CA LYS A 107 16.64 -5.05 6.46
C LYS A 107 16.84 -3.71 7.18
N TYR A 108 15.94 -3.36 8.10
CA TYR A 108 15.95 -2.10 8.84
C TYR A 108 16.64 -2.18 10.21
N GLN A 109 16.94 -3.40 10.68
CA GLN A 109 17.62 -3.64 11.95
C GLN A 109 19.15 -3.67 11.83
N ARG A 110 19.69 -3.53 10.61
CA ARG A 110 21.12 -3.50 10.31
C ARG A 110 21.57 -2.08 9.98
#